data_AF-A0A2M7IZX2-F1
#
_entry.id   AF-A0A2M7IZX2-F1
#
_cell.length_a   1.000
_cell.length_b   1.000
_cell.length_c   1.000
_cell.angle_alpha   90.00
_cell.angle_beta   90.00
_cell.angle_gamma   90.00
#
_symmetry.space_group_name_H-M   'P 1'
#
loop_
_entity.id
_entity.type
_entity.pdbx_description
1 polymer ?
#
loop_
_entity_poly.entity_id
_entity_poly.type
_entity_poly.pdbx_seq_one_letter_code
_entity_poly.pdbx_strand_id
1 'polypeptide(L)'
;MPVNSLLIETLMKFHHYLGDCFKIEVPCADNCKMTLQEVFCLLIDRVTGVFRREKTAIFRHFHLIAPIKMTHYWQDFLLFSEYYHGETGQGLVHRTRMAGPDGWQICC
;
A
#
# COMPACT_ATOMS: atom_id res chain seq x y z
N MET A 1 -5.53 -0.39 -7.75
CA MET A 1 -4.97 0.95 -7.45
C MET A 1 -4.36 1.55 -8.71
N PRO A 2 -5.19 2.03 -9.65
CA PRO A 2 -4.73 2.46 -10.99
C PRO A 2 -3.80 3.69 -10.96
N VAL A 3 -3.99 4.59 -9.99
CA VAL A 3 -3.15 5.78 -9.82
C VAL A 3 -1.74 5.42 -9.36
N ASN A 4 -1.61 4.49 -8.40
CA ASN A 4 -0.31 4.07 -7.88
C ASN A 4 0.51 3.35 -8.96
N SER A 5 -0.13 2.51 -9.79
CA SER A 5 0.54 1.85 -10.91
C SER A 5 1.04 2.84 -11.95
N LEU A 6 0.27 3.89 -12.25
CA LEU A 6 0.69 4.94 -13.18
C LEU A 6 1.88 5.75 -12.63
N LEU A 7 1.86 6.10 -11.34
CA LEU A 7 2.97 6.79 -10.69
C LEU A 7 4.25 5.94 -10.74
N ILE A 8 4.13 4.66 -10.42
CA ILE A 8 5.22 3.68 -10.52
C ILE A 8 5.80 3.64 -11.95
N GLU A 9 4.93 3.49 -12.95
CA GLU A 9 5.34 3.35 -14.34
C GLU A 9 6.04 4.63 -14.85
N THR A 10 5.52 5.80 -14.48
CA THR A 10 6.11 7.08 -14.86
C THR A 10 7.49 7.27 -14.22
N LEU A 11 7.67 6.93 -12.94
CA LEU A 11 8.96 6.98 -12.27
C LEU A 11 10.00 6.05 -12.90
N MET A 12 9.61 4.84 -13.30
CA MET A 12 10.50 3.93 -14.04
C MET A 12 10.92 4.51 -15.39
N LYS A 13 10.00 5.12 -16.14
CA LYS A 13 10.31 5.78 -17.41
C LYS A 13 11.25 6.96 -17.23
N PHE A 14 11.04 7.78 -16.20
CA PHE A 14 11.95 8.89 -15.89
C PHE A 14 13.32 8.42 -15.45
N HIS A 15 13.39 7.36 -14.65
CA HIS A 15 14.67 6.78 -14.26
C HIS A 15 15.47 6.28 -15.47
N HIS A 16 14.81 5.60 -16.42
CA HIS A 16 15.45 5.16 -17.66
C HIS A 16 16.03 6.33 -18.48
N TYR A 17 15.36 7.48 -18.50
CA TYR A 17 15.82 8.66 -19.23
C TYR A 17 16.90 9.45 -18.49
N LEU A 18 16.79 9.60 -17.17
CA LEU A 18 17.67 10.45 -16.34
C LEU A 18 18.90 9.71 -15.81
N GLY A 19 18.85 8.38 -15.74
CA GLY A 19 19.92 7.52 -15.25
C GLY A 19 20.18 7.64 -13.74
N ASP A 20 21.26 6.99 -13.29
CA ASP A 20 21.64 6.87 -11.87
C ASP A 20 22.26 8.16 -11.27
N CYS A 21 22.70 9.08 -12.13
CA CYS A 21 23.27 10.35 -11.70
C CYS A 21 22.21 11.33 -11.18
N PHE A 22 20.94 11.14 -11.55
CA PHE A 22 19.85 11.97 -11.08
C PHE A 22 19.33 11.48 -9.73
N LYS A 23 19.53 12.31 -8.70
CA LYS A 23 19.10 12.03 -7.33
C LYS A 23 18.19 13.13 -6.81
N ILE A 24 17.18 12.73 -6.04
CA ILE A 24 16.24 13.63 -5.38
C ILE A 24 16.30 13.44 -3.87
N GLU A 25 16.00 14.50 -3.13
CA GLU A 25 15.89 14.44 -1.66
C GLU A 25 14.53 13.85 -1.28
N VAL A 26 14.56 12.87 -0.38
CA VAL A 26 13.37 12.14 0.06
C VAL A 26 13.10 12.43 1.54
N PRO A 27 12.10 13.27 1.86
CA PRO A 27 11.84 13.69 3.24
C PRO A 27 11.52 12.54 4.18
N CYS A 28 10.87 11.50 3.67
CA CYS A 28 10.47 10.34 4.46
C CYS A 28 11.56 9.28 4.64
N ALA A 29 12.78 9.56 4.19
CA ALA A 29 13.98 8.74 4.36
C ALA A 29 15.15 9.62 4.85
N ASP A 30 14.89 10.36 5.94
CA ASP A 30 15.87 11.23 6.60
C ASP A 30 16.54 12.28 5.68
N ASN A 31 15.79 12.79 4.70
CA ASN A 31 16.28 13.71 3.66
C ASN A 31 17.49 13.16 2.86
N CYS A 32 17.63 11.84 2.74
CA CYS A 32 18.68 11.24 1.95
C CYS A 32 18.46 11.49 0.44
N LYS A 33 19.56 11.64 -0.30
CA LYS A 33 19.53 11.73 -1.76
C LYS A 33 19.47 10.34 -2.37
N MET A 34 18.36 10.04 -3.02
CA MET A 34 18.07 8.74 -3.61
C MET A 34 17.89 8.84 -5.12
N THR A 35 18.27 7.78 -5.84
CA THR A 35 17.95 7.66 -7.27
C THR A 35 16.46 7.42 -7.45
N LEU A 36 15.93 7.71 -8.64
CA LEU A 36 14.52 7.42 -8.94
C LEU A 36 14.17 5.93 -8.80
N GLN A 37 15.13 5.03 -9.04
CA GLN A 37 14.96 3.60 -8.80
C GLN A 37 14.78 3.29 -7.31
N GLU A 38 15.60 3.87 -6.44
CA GLU A 38 15.48 3.69 -4.98
C GLU A 38 14.16 4.25 -4.45
N VAL A 39 13.74 5.42 -4.94
CA VAL A 39 12.44 6.02 -4.58
C VAL A 39 11.28 5.14 -5.03
N PHE A 40 11.35 4.60 -6.24
CA PHE A 40 10.37 3.64 -6.74
C PHE A 40 10.30 2.36 -5.87
N CYS A 41 11.44 1.80 -5.48
CA CYS A 41 11.48 0.64 -4.58
C CYS A 41 10.82 0.94 -3.22
N LEU A 42 11.07 2.12 -2.66
CA LEU A 42 10.42 2.57 -1.42
C LEU A 42 8.91 2.71 -1.58
N LEU A 43 8.44 3.24 -2.72
CA LEU A 43 7.01 3.36 -3.00
C LEU A 43 6.36 1.98 -3.14
N ILE A 44 6.98 1.04 -3.86
CA ILE A 44 6.49 -0.34 -3.95
C ILE A 44 6.42 -0.99 -2.58
N ASP A 45 7.47 -0.90 -1.77
CA ASP A 45 7.49 -1.52 -0.44
C ASP A 45 6.36 -0.97 0.45
N ARG A 46 6.10 0.35 0.39
CA ARG A 46 4.98 0.96 1.11
C ARG A 46 3.62 0.50 0.60
N VAL A 47 3.41 0.53 -0.72
CA VAL A 47 2.13 0.14 -1.35
C VAL A 47 1.83 -1.34 -1.10
N THR A 48 2.83 -2.21 -1.21
CA THR A 48 2.68 -3.65 -0.91
C THR A 48 2.55 -3.90 0.59
N GLY A 49 3.20 -3.09 1.42
CA GLY A 49 3.11 -3.13 2.88
C GLY A 49 1.71 -2.92 3.44
N VAL A 50 0.83 -2.22 2.71
CA VAL A 50 -0.61 -2.10 3.05
C VAL A 50 -1.31 -3.48 3.09
N PHE A 51 -0.86 -4.41 2.26
CA PHE A 51 -1.39 -5.78 2.15
C PHE A 51 -0.52 -6.81 2.87
N ARG A 52 0.53 -6.39 3.58
CA ARG A 52 1.37 -7.30 4.37
C ARG A 52 0.80 -7.44 5.78
N ARG A 53 0.79 -8.67 6.31
CA ARG A 53 0.48 -8.90 7.73
C ARG A 53 1.61 -8.35 8.59
N GLU A 54 1.24 -7.68 9.68
CA GLU A 54 2.18 -7.37 10.74
C GLU A 54 2.51 -8.62 11.57
N LYS A 55 3.49 -8.50 12.48
CA LYS A 55 3.90 -9.57 13.40
C LYS A 55 2.74 -10.11 14.25
N THR A 56 1.66 -9.35 14.38
CA THR A 56 0.43 -9.68 15.10
C THR A 56 -0.62 -10.42 14.23
N ALA A 57 -0.25 -10.86 13.02
CA ALA A 57 -1.10 -11.55 12.04
C ALA A 57 -2.26 -10.73 11.44
N ILE A 58 -2.32 -9.42 11.73
CA ILE A 58 -3.32 -8.47 11.23
C ILE A 58 -2.71 -7.64 10.08
N PHE A 59 -3.48 -7.37 9.02
CA PHE A 59 -3.04 -6.45 7.97
C PHE A 59 -3.17 -4.98 8.39
N ARG A 60 -2.24 -4.12 7.96
CA ARG A 60 -2.23 -2.69 8.31
C ARG A 60 -3.54 -1.96 7.97
N HIS A 61 -4.21 -2.37 6.90
CA HIS A 61 -5.46 -1.77 6.48
C HIS A 61 -6.65 -2.05 7.41
N PHE A 62 -6.58 -3.03 8.33
CA PHE A 62 -7.68 -3.38 9.24
C PHE A 62 -7.81 -2.47 10.47
N HIS A 63 -6.93 -1.48 10.67
CA HIS A 63 -6.72 -0.85 11.97
C HIS A 63 -7.93 -0.18 12.66
N LEU A 64 -9.07 0.09 11.99
CA LEU A 64 -10.22 0.77 12.61
C LEU A 64 -11.60 0.10 12.44
N ILE A 65 -11.71 -1.04 11.77
CA ILE A 65 -13.03 -1.71 11.66
C ILE A 65 -13.25 -2.59 12.88
N ALA A 66 -13.67 -1.96 13.98
CA ALA A 66 -13.87 -2.58 15.29
C ALA A 66 -14.71 -3.88 15.28
N PRO A 67 -15.79 -4.05 14.48
CA PRO A 67 -16.51 -5.33 14.48
C PRO A 67 -15.81 -6.44 13.67
N ILE A 68 -14.97 -6.12 12.68
CA ILE A 68 -14.29 -7.14 11.83
C ILE A 68 -13.07 -7.74 12.53
N LYS A 69 -12.42 -6.98 13.43
CA LYS A 69 -11.21 -7.43 14.14
C LYS A 69 -11.43 -8.58 15.12
N MET A 70 -12.67 -8.90 15.52
CA MET A 70 -12.91 -9.79 16.67
C MET A 70 -13.32 -11.23 16.32
N THR A 71 -13.56 -11.57 15.06
CA THR A 71 -13.95 -12.94 14.68
C THR A 71 -12.80 -13.66 13.97
N HIS A 72 -12.41 -14.84 14.47
CA HIS A 72 -11.35 -15.71 13.93
C HIS A 72 -11.51 -16.01 12.42
N TYR A 73 -12.72 -15.86 11.88
CA TYR A 73 -13.05 -16.07 10.47
C TYR A 73 -12.38 -15.07 9.51
N TRP A 74 -12.18 -13.82 9.94
CA TRP A 74 -11.80 -12.72 9.03
C TRP A 74 -10.28 -12.52 8.88
N GLN A 75 -9.48 -13.34 9.56
CA GLN A 75 -8.01 -13.19 9.57
C GLN A 75 -7.39 -13.43 8.19
N ASP A 76 -8.05 -14.21 7.33
CA ASP A 76 -7.55 -14.54 5.98
C ASP A 76 -8.18 -13.71 4.87
N PHE A 77 -9.05 -12.76 5.21
CA PHE A 77 -9.68 -11.89 4.24
C PHE A 77 -8.83 -10.66 3.97
N LEU A 78 -8.59 -10.36 2.69
CA LEU A 78 -7.95 -9.13 2.26
C LEU A 78 -9.00 -8.04 2.06
N LEU A 79 -8.82 -6.90 2.73
CA LEU A 79 -9.66 -5.74 2.52
C LEU A 79 -9.10 -4.85 1.42
N PHE A 80 -9.93 -4.62 0.40
CA PHE A 80 -9.66 -3.69 -0.68
C PHE A 80 -10.52 -2.45 -0.49
N SER A 81 -9.89 -1.37 -0.07
CA SER A 81 -10.49 -0.04 -0.01
C SER A 81 -10.08 0.75 -1.25
N GLU A 82 -10.93 1.67 -1.70
CA GLU A 82 -10.64 2.55 -2.84
C GLU A 82 -9.49 3.53 -2.54
N TYR A 83 -9.38 3.97 -1.29
CA TYR A 83 -8.33 4.87 -0.82
C TYR A 83 -7.70 4.33 0.46
N TYR A 84 -6.42 4.67 0.66
CA TYR A 84 -5.68 4.34 1.87
C TYR A 84 -5.02 5.58 2.45
N HIS A 85 -4.93 5.65 3.77
CA HIS A 85 -4.22 6.69 4.47
C HIS A 85 -2.71 6.59 4.19
N GLY A 86 -2.08 7.68 3.76
CA GLY A 86 -0.70 7.69 3.28
C GLY A 86 0.35 7.32 4.33
N GLU A 87 0.13 7.66 5.61
CA GLU A 87 1.07 7.33 6.69
C GLU A 87 0.84 5.95 7.30
N THR A 88 -0.42 5.63 7.65
CA THR A 88 -0.77 4.44 8.42
C THR A 88 -1.14 3.24 7.53
N GLY A 89 -1.40 3.46 6.23
CA GLY A 89 -1.87 2.42 5.31
C GLY A 89 -3.30 1.95 5.57
N GLN A 90 -4.08 2.69 6.36
CA GLN A 90 -5.45 2.34 6.73
C GLN A 90 -6.40 2.51 5.55
N GLY A 91 -7.30 1.54 5.32
CA GLY A 91 -8.34 1.68 4.29
C GLY A 91 -9.38 2.74 4.68
N LEU A 92 -9.64 3.68 3.78
CA LEU A 92 -10.71 4.67 3.94
C LEU A 92 -12.01 4.13 3.35
N VAL A 93 -13.06 4.10 4.18
CA VAL A 93 -14.35 3.48 3.91
C VAL A 93 -15.23 4.35 3.02
N HIS A 94 -14.97 4.36 1.72
CA HIS A 94 -15.93 4.84 0.71
C HIS A 94 -16.48 3.68 -0.12
N ARG A 95 -15.59 2.81 -0.61
CA ARG A 95 -15.94 1.49 -1.15
C ARG A 95 -14.94 0.47 -0.64
N THR A 96 -15.45 -0.52 0.07
CA THR A 96 -14.65 -1.57 0.70
C THR A 96 -15.15 -2.92 0.21
N ARG A 97 -14.24 -3.76 -0.28
CA ARG A 97 -14.52 -5.13 -0.70
C ARG A 97 -13.58 -6.08 0.03
N MET A 98 -14.06 -7.28 0.34
CA MET A 98 -13.26 -8.34 0.94
C MET A 98 -13.02 -9.44 -0.08
N ALA A 99 -11.80 -9.98 -0.13
CA ALA A 99 -11.50 -11.23 -0.82
C ALA A 99 -11.10 -12.28 0.22
N GLY A 100 -11.80 -13.40 0.24
CA GLY A 100 -11.47 -14.56 1.06
C GLY A 100 -11.21 -15.80 0.21
N PRO A 101 -10.87 -16.94 0.86
CA PRO A 101 -10.70 -18.23 0.19
C PRO A 101 -11.95 -18.66 -0.60
N ASP A 102 -13.13 -18.15 -0.23
CA ASP A 102 -14.43 -18.51 -0.80
C ASP A 102 -14.87 -17.56 -1.95
N GLY A 103 -14.03 -16.57 -2.30
CA GLY A 103 -14.29 -15.57 -3.33
C GLY A 103 -14.50 -14.14 -2.80
N TRP A 104 -15.04 -13.26 -3.66
CA TRP A 104 -15.25 -11.85 -3.34
C TRP A 104 -16.55 -11.63 -2.57
N GLN A 105 -16.47 -11.00 -1.40
CA GLN A 105 -17.63 -10.58 -0.60
C GLN A 105 -17.67 -9.04 -0.50
N ILE A 106 -18.85 -8.47 -0.69
CA ILE A 106 -19.08 -7.03 -0.53
C ILE A 106 -19.57 -6.82 0.90
N CYS A 107 -18.84 -6.03 1.69
CA CYS A 107 -19.35 -5.52 2.97
C CYS A 107 -20.08 -4.20 2.69
N CYS A 108 -21.41 -4.22 2.88
CA CYS A 108 -22.21 -3.00 3.04
C CYS A 108 -22.18 -2.56 4.51
#